data_AF-A0A934EN47-F1
#
_entry.id   AF-A0A934EN47-F1
#
_cell.length_a   1.000
_cell.length_b   1.000
_cell.length_c   1.000
_cell.angle_alpha   90.00
_cell.angle_beta   90.00
_cell.angle_gamma   90.00
#
_symmetry.space_group_name_H-M   'P 1'
#
loop_
_entity.id
_entity.type
_entity.pdbx_description
1 polymer ?
#
loop_
_entity_poly.entity_id
_entity_poly.type
_entity_poly.pdbx_seq_one_letter_code
_entity_poly.pdbx_strand_id
1 'polypeptide(L)'
;MNLIRAIMSAVSLLIFLSLYMPVSYSHDLVWPGDKLKVLFPQAVSFEQKNLYVSDEQRANIEKALGVKLPDEDLKPSIYFAVVRNTPDAAVRKAGAIMFIDAQGDGGKIEIGVVVSSRGDLVKVLIFENKESSKVTDPTFLKQFEGKRASDLFKTG
;
A
#
# COMPACT_ATOMS: atom_id res chain seq x y z
N MET A 1 -0.39 1.77 18.13
CA MET A 1 -1.75 1.57 17.58
C MET A 1 -1.93 2.16 16.18
N ASN A 2 -1.19 3.21 15.79
CA ASN A 2 -1.37 3.91 14.50
C ASN A 2 -0.85 3.14 13.26
N LEU A 3 0.22 2.35 13.40
CA LEU A 3 0.80 1.57 12.30
C LEU A 3 -0.16 0.50 11.75
N ILE A 4 -0.80 -0.27 12.63
CA ILE A 4 -1.74 -1.33 12.24
C ILE A 4 -2.96 -0.71 11.55
N ARG A 5 -3.43 0.45 12.04
CA ARG A 5 -4.53 1.20 11.42
C ARG A 5 -4.16 1.70 10.01
N ALA A 6 -2.97 2.27 9.85
CA ALA A 6 -2.48 2.73 8.54
C ALA A 6 -2.41 1.60 7.51
N ILE A 7 -1.90 0.43 7.91
CA ILE A 7 -1.84 -0.77 7.05
C ILE A 7 -3.26 -1.26 6.69
N MET A 8 -4.19 -1.27 7.64
CA MET A 8 -5.59 -1.68 7.40
C MET A 8 -6.33 -0.77 6.41
N SER A 9 -6.17 0.56 6.55
CA SER A 9 -6.77 1.54 5.64
C SER A 9 -6.30 1.31 4.20
N ALA A 10 -5.01 1.05 4.03
CA ALA A 10 -4.39 0.84 2.72
C ALA A 10 -4.86 -0.43 2.00
N VAL A 11 -4.98 -1.54 2.73
CA VAL A 11 -5.45 -2.82 2.13
C VAL A 11 -6.91 -2.72 1.73
N SER A 12 -7.75 -2.05 2.54
CA SER A 12 -9.17 -1.87 2.24
C SER A 12 -9.39 -1.00 0.98
N LEU A 13 -8.60 0.06 0.83
CA LEU A 13 -8.64 0.94 -0.33
C LEU A 13 -8.21 0.24 -1.63
N LEU A 14 -7.19 -0.63 -1.56
CA LEU A 14 -6.69 -1.38 -2.73
C LEU A 14 -7.67 -2.41 -3.30
N ILE A 15 -8.49 -3.06 -2.45
CA ILE A 15 -9.44 -4.09 -2.88
C ILE A 15 -10.66 -3.47 -3.58
N PHE A 16 -11.21 -2.38 -3.01
CA PHE A 16 -12.41 -1.72 -3.54
C PHE A 16 -12.19 -1.11 -4.94
N LEU A 17 -10.94 -0.82 -5.29
CA LEU A 17 -10.57 -0.09 -6.50
C LEU A 17 -10.31 -1.00 -7.72
N SER A 18 -10.52 -2.31 -7.58
CA SER A 18 -10.36 -3.30 -8.65
C SER A 18 -11.50 -3.33 -9.68
N LEU A 19 -12.60 -2.61 -9.48
CA LEU A 19 -13.83 -2.83 -10.27
C LEU A 19 -14.18 -1.80 -11.35
N TYR A 20 -13.70 -0.55 -11.35
CA TYR A 20 -14.11 0.42 -12.40
C TYR A 20 -13.02 1.47 -12.67
N MET A 21 -12.65 1.71 -13.94
CA MET A 21 -11.78 2.81 -14.38
C MET A 21 -12.60 3.85 -15.14
N PRO A 22 -12.35 5.16 -14.95
CA PRO A 22 -11.42 5.86 -15.84
C PRO A 22 -10.42 6.81 -15.13
N VAL A 23 -9.57 7.43 -15.95
CA VAL A 23 -8.26 8.05 -15.68
C VAL A 23 -8.36 9.56 -15.40
N SER A 24 -7.50 10.14 -14.52
CA SER A 24 -6.78 11.43 -14.73
C SER A 24 -5.85 11.87 -13.55
N TYR A 25 -4.76 12.57 -13.94
CA TYR A 25 -3.63 13.30 -13.31
C TYR A 25 -3.79 13.93 -11.91
N SER A 26 -2.74 14.39 -11.19
CA SER A 26 -1.30 14.13 -11.02
C SER A 26 -0.82 15.06 -9.91
N HIS A 27 -0.39 14.52 -8.76
CA HIS A 27 0.52 15.24 -7.87
C HIS A 27 1.95 14.92 -8.33
N ASP A 28 2.84 15.90 -8.40
CA ASP A 28 4.26 15.65 -8.71
C ASP A 28 4.85 14.78 -7.60
N LEU A 29 4.89 13.48 -7.89
CA LEU A 29 5.41 12.41 -7.05
C LEU A 29 6.82 12.13 -7.52
N VAL A 30 7.82 12.46 -6.69
CA VAL A 30 9.19 11.99 -6.94
C VAL A 30 9.12 10.47 -7.09
N TRP A 31 9.47 9.99 -8.29
CA TRP A 31 9.39 8.57 -8.63
C TRP A 31 10.19 7.73 -7.64
N PRO A 32 9.55 6.83 -6.85
CA PRO A 32 10.22 6.11 -5.76
C PRO A 32 10.93 4.84 -6.28
N GLY A 33 11.67 4.96 -7.38
CA GLY A 33 12.22 3.82 -8.13
C GLY A 33 13.04 2.84 -7.31
N ASP A 34 13.90 3.33 -6.41
CA ASP A 34 14.74 2.46 -5.58
C ASP A 34 13.91 1.72 -4.52
N LYS A 35 12.95 2.39 -3.89
CA LYS A 35 12.04 1.77 -2.91
C LYS A 35 11.15 0.71 -3.57
N LEU A 36 10.68 0.97 -4.79
CA LEU A 36 9.90 0.02 -5.59
C LEU A 36 10.69 -1.26 -5.88
N LYS A 37 11.96 -1.13 -6.30
CA LYS A 37 12.84 -2.29 -6.53
C LYS A 37 13.10 -3.08 -5.26
N VAL A 38 13.27 -2.42 -4.12
CA VAL A 38 13.43 -3.10 -2.81
C VAL A 38 12.18 -3.90 -2.43
N LEU A 39 10.99 -3.32 -2.66
CA LEU A 39 9.72 -3.99 -2.36
C LEU A 39 9.47 -5.18 -3.31
N PHE A 40 9.74 -5.00 -4.60
CA PHE A 40 9.40 -5.96 -5.66
C PHE A 40 10.57 -6.16 -6.66
N PRO A 41 11.64 -6.84 -6.25
CA PRO A 41 12.87 -6.95 -7.04
C PRO A 41 12.72 -7.72 -8.36
N GLN A 42 11.70 -8.56 -8.47
CA GLN A 42 11.40 -9.36 -9.65
C GLN A 42 10.58 -8.60 -10.72
N ALA A 43 10.24 -7.33 -10.49
CA ALA A 43 9.57 -6.50 -11.48
C ALA A 43 10.53 -6.11 -12.61
N VAL A 44 10.07 -6.20 -13.85
CA VAL A 44 10.80 -5.71 -15.03
C VAL A 44 10.56 -4.22 -15.26
N SER A 45 9.41 -3.72 -14.82
CA SER A 45 9.05 -2.30 -14.83
C SER A 45 7.98 -2.02 -13.78
N PHE A 46 7.71 -0.74 -13.55
CA PHE A 46 6.63 -0.29 -12.69
C PHE A 46 5.74 0.69 -13.45
N GLU A 47 4.43 0.60 -13.24
CA GLU A 47 3.46 1.54 -13.77
C GLU A 47 2.80 2.29 -12.62
N GLN A 48 2.85 3.62 -12.64
CA GLN A 48 2.13 4.42 -11.66
C GLN A 48 0.71 4.72 -12.13
N LYS A 49 -0.23 4.63 -11.21
CA LYS A 49 -1.61 5.09 -11.39
C LYS A 49 -2.01 5.93 -10.19
N ASN A 50 -2.30 7.19 -10.45
CA ASN A 50 -2.90 8.07 -9.45
C ASN A 50 -4.39 7.82 -9.45
N LEU A 51 -4.96 7.72 -8.26
CA LEU A 51 -6.38 7.47 -8.07
C LEU A 51 -7.01 8.64 -7.36
N TYR A 52 -8.34 8.67 -7.41
CA TYR A 52 -9.15 9.58 -6.64
C TYR A 52 -10.19 8.76 -5.89
N VAL A 53 -10.30 8.98 -4.59
CA VAL A 53 -11.32 8.38 -3.73
C VAL A 53 -12.57 9.24 -3.83
N SER A 54 -13.65 8.70 -4.39
CA SER A 54 -14.93 9.43 -4.46
C SER A 54 -15.50 9.67 -3.07
N ASP A 55 -16.42 10.64 -2.93
CA ASP A 55 -17.08 10.91 -1.64
C ASP A 55 -17.80 9.69 -1.06
N GLU A 56 -18.40 8.86 -1.93
CA GLU A 56 -19.03 7.60 -1.52
C GLU A 56 -17.99 6.59 -1.00
N GLN A 57 -16.87 6.43 -1.70
CA GLN A 57 -15.79 5.55 -1.27
C GLN A 57 -15.17 6.04 0.03
N ARG A 58 -14.93 7.35 0.16
CA ARG A 58 -14.47 8.00 1.38
C ARG A 58 -15.41 7.67 2.53
N ALA A 59 -16.71 7.93 2.37
CA ALA A 59 -17.70 7.66 3.42
C ALA A 59 -17.71 6.19 3.85
N ASN A 60 -17.61 5.26 2.90
CA ASN A 60 -17.58 3.82 3.19
C ASN A 60 -16.30 3.43 3.96
N ILE A 61 -15.14 3.94 3.57
CA ILE A 61 -13.87 3.68 4.25
C ILE A 61 -13.87 4.29 5.65
N GLU A 62 -14.26 5.56 5.78
CA GLU A 62 -14.31 6.26 7.07
C GLU A 62 -15.27 5.57 8.04
N LYS A 63 -16.42 5.08 7.54
CA LYS A 63 -17.36 4.27 8.33
C LYS A 63 -16.76 2.95 8.79
N ALA A 64 -16.02 2.26 7.92
CA ALA A 64 -15.37 0.99 8.26
C ALA A 64 -14.23 1.16 9.28
N LEU A 65 -13.48 2.26 9.18
CA LEU A 65 -12.34 2.55 10.07
C LEU A 65 -12.73 3.27 11.37
N GLY A 66 -13.92 3.90 11.39
CA GLY A 66 -14.37 4.73 12.51
C GLY A 66 -13.60 6.04 12.66
N VAL A 67 -12.90 6.48 11.60
CA VAL A 67 -12.09 7.70 11.59
C VAL A 67 -12.19 8.40 10.23
N LYS A 68 -11.95 9.70 10.19
CA LYS A 68 -11.86 10.44 8.93
C LYS A 68 -10.54 10.16 8.21
N LEU A 69 -10.60 10.07 6.88
CA LEU A 69 -9.41 10.02 6.05
C LEU A 69 -8.84 11.44 5.93
N PRO A 70 -7.51 11.61 6.07
CA PRO A 70 -6.85 12.85 5.72
C PRO A 70 -6.95 13.10 4.21
N ASP A 71 -6.90 14.36 3.79
CA ASP A 71 -7.12 14.73 2.39
C ASP A 71 -6.03 14.15 1.45
N GLU A 72 -4.83 13.90 1.98
CA GLU A 72 -3.73 13.22 1.27
C GLU A 72 -4.06 11.77 0.89
N ASP A 73 -4.85 11.06 1.70
CA ASP A 73 -5.28 9.69 1.43
C ASP A 73 -6.38 9.61 0.35
N LEU A 74 -6.97 10.75 -0.02
CA LEU A 74 -8.01 10.81 -1.06
C LEU A 74 -7.43 10.73 -2.48
N LYS A 75 -6.11 10.87 -2.64
CA LYS A 75 -5.43 10.84 -3.94
C LYS A 75 -4.23 9.89 -3.92
N PRO A 76 -4.44 8.58 -3.64
CA PRO A 76 -3.34 7.67 -3.45
C PRO A 76 -2.64 7.38 -4.79
N SER A 77 -1.34 7.16 -4.69
CA SER A 77 -0.50 6.76 -5.82
C SER A 77 -0.20 5.27 -5.73
N ILE A 78 -0.68 4.51 -6.70
CA ILE A 78 -0.49 3.06 -6.75
C ILE A 78 0.53 2.73 -7.83
N TYR A 79 1.53 1.94 -7.46
CA TYR A 79 2.55 1.46 -8.38
C TYR A 79 2.33 -0.02 -8.65
N PHE A 80 2.03 -0.37 -9.89
CA PHE A 80 1.88 -1.76 -10.31
C PHE A 80 3.23 -2.33 -10.69
N ALA A 81 3.62 -3.42 -10.02
CA ALA A 81 4.78 -4.20 -10.40
C ALA A 81 4.45 -5.05 -11.64
N VAL A 82 5.13 -4.77 -12.75
CA VAL A 82 4.98 -5.52 -14.00
C VAL A 82 6.06 -6.60 -14.02
N VAL A 83 5.64 -7.85 -14.25
CA VAL A 83 6.55 -8.99 -14.36
C VAL A 83 6.43 -9.62 -15.73
N ARG A 84 7.50 -10.33 -16.09
CA ARG A 84 7.57 -11.18 -17.26
C ARG A 84 8.25 -12.49 -16.84
N ASN A 85 7.54 -13.61 -17.00
CA ASN A 85 8.05 -14.91 -16.52
C ASN A 85 9.19 -15.45 -17.40
N THR A 86 9.15 -15.19 -18.71
CA THR A 86 10.19 -15.54 -19.69
C THR A 86 10.29 -14.43 -20.74
N PRO A 87 11.42 -14.23 -21.44
CA PRO A 87 11.58 -13.15 -22.42
C PRO A 87 10.45 -13.03 -23.46
N ASP A 88 9.86 -14.16 -23.87
CA ASP A 88 8.79 -14.24 -24.87
C ASP A 88 7.37 -14.21 -24.30
N ALA A 89 7.21 -14.27 -22.97
CA ALA A 89 5.91 -14.24 -22.32
C ALA A 89 5.30 -12.83 -22.33
N ALA A 90 3.97 -12.78 -22.37
CA ALA A 90 3.22 -11.55 -22.14
C ALA A 90 3.53 -10.96 -20.74
N VAL A 91 3.64 -9.65 -20.67
CA VAL A 91 3.78 -8.93 -19.40
C VAL A 91 2.46 -8.96 -18.63
N ARG A 92 2.55 -9.00 -17.30
CA ARG A 92 1.38 -8.93 -16.42
C ARG A 92 1.67 -8.14 -15.16
N LYS A 93 0.61 -7.57 -14.57
CA LYS A 93 0.68 -6.93 -13.24
C LYS A 93 0.67 -8.02 -12.18
N ALA A 94 1.72 -8.11 -11.37
CA ALA A 94 1.86 -9.14 -10.34
C ALA A 94 1.49 -8.64 -8.94
N GLY A 95 1.53 -7.33 -8.71
CA GLY A 95 1.13 -6.72 -7.45
C GLY A 95 0.96 -5.22 -7.58
N ALA A 96 0.25 -4.66 -6.61
CA ALA A 96 0.09 -3.23 -6.39
C ALA A 96 0.92 -2.83 -5.17
N ILE A 97 1.57 -1.68 -5.26
CA ILE A 97 2.43 -1.11 -4.23
C ILE A 97 1.89 0.27 -3.88
N MET A 98 1.82 0.57 -2.58
CA MET A 98 1.48 1.89 -2.08
C MET A 98 2.47 2.30 -1.00
N PHE A 99 2.82 3.58 -0.98
CA PHE A 99 3.57 4.18 0.11
C PHE A 99 2.58 4.96 0.98
N ILE A 100 2.68 4.76 2.29
CA ILE A 100 1.80 5.36 3.29
C ILE A 100 2.67 6.14 4.24
N ASP A 101 2.31 7.39 4.44
CA ASP A 101 2.91 8.24 5.45
C ASP A 101 2.00 8.24 6.68
N ALA A 102 2.50 7.71 7.79
CA ALA A 102 1.77 7.67 9.05
C ALA A 102 2.44 8.59 10.09
N GLN A 103 1.62 9.23 10.93
CA GLN A 103 2.12 10.01 12.05
C GLN A 103 2.15 9.17 13.33
N GLY A 104 3.33 9.03 13.92
CA GLY A 104 3.54 8.49 15.25
C GLY A 104 4.04 9.55 16.24
N ASP A 105 4.29 9.13 17.49
CA ASP A 105 4.74 9.99 18.58
C ASP A 105 6.17 10.51 18.35
N GLY A 106 7.02 9.69 17.73
CA GLY A 106 8.40 10.01 17.33
C GLY A 106 8.50 10.75 15.99
N GLY A 107 7.39 10.87 15.24
CA GLY A 107 7.34 11.60 13.98
C GLY A 107 6.73 10.80 12.84
N LYS A 108 7.09 11.19 11.61
CA LYS A 108 6.65 10.53 10.38
C LYS A 108 7.21 9.11 10.30
N ILE A 109 6.37 8.19 9.84
CA ILE A 109 6.71 6.80 9.51
C ILE A 109 6.34 6.60 8.04
N GLU A 110 7.31 6.24 7.20
CA GLU A 110 7.04 5.92 5.79
C GLU A 110 7.01 4.40 5.60
N ILE A 111 5.89 3.90 5.08
CA ILE A 111 5.60 2.47 4.97
C ILE A 111 5.35 2.13 3.51
N GLY A 112 6.02 1.11 2.98
CA GLY A 112 5.68 0.50 1.69
C GLY A 112 4.89 -0.79 1.89
N VAL A 113 3.74 -0.90 1.23
CA VAL A 113 2.88 -2.09 1.27
C VAL A 113 2.76 -2.67 -0.12
N VAL A 114 2.92 -3.99 -0.24
CA VAL A 114 2.72 -4.76 -1.47
C VAL A 114 1.52 -5.68 -1.30
N VAL A 115 0.58 -5.62 -2.23
CA VAL A 115 -0.59 -6.50 -2.31
C VAL A 115 -0.57 -7.25 -3.64
N SER A 116 -0.85 -8.55 -3.61
CA SER A 116 -0.91 -9.38 -4.82
C SER A 116 -2.16 -9.08 -5.65
N SER A 117 -2.20 -9.57 -6.89
CA SER A 117 -3.41 -9.51 -7.73
C SER A 117 -4.63 -10.25 -7.14
N ARG A 118 -4.46 -11.05 -6.09
CA ARG A 118 -5.54 -11.74 -5.38
C ARG A 118 -6.01 -11.02 -4.10
N GLY A 119 -5.44 -9.86 -3.80
CA GLY A 119 -5.73 -9.10 -2.58
C GLY A 119 -4.99 -9.58 -1.33
N ASP A 120 -4.04 -10.51 -1.47
CA ASP A 120 -3.21 -10.97 -0.35
C ASP A 120 -2.07 -9.98 -0.11
N LEU A 121 -1.83 -9.56 1.14
CA LEU A 121 -0.69 -8.74 1.51
C LEU A 121 0.60 -9.57 1.36
N VAL A 122 1.50 -9.11 0.50
CA VAL A 122 2.74 -9.83 0.15
C VAL A 122 3.91 -9.38 1.01
N LYS A 123 4.01 -8.07 1.29
CA LYS A 123 5.13 -7.49 2.01
C LYS A 123 4.75 -6.15 2.62
N VAL A 124 5.26 -5.86 3.81
CA VAL A 124 5.31 -4.53 4.42
C VAL A 124 6.77 -4.22 4.71
N LEU A 125 7.24 -3.04 4.31
CA LEU A 125 8.53 -2.49 4.73
C LEU A 125 8.34 -1.09 5.29
N ILE A 126 9.20 -0.70 6.22
CA ILE A 126 9.24 0.66 6.77
C ILE A 126 10.56 1.29 6.31
N PHE A 127 10.46 2.43 5.60
CA PHE A 127 11.60 3.14 5.02
C PHE A 127 12.10 4.27 5.91
N GLU A 128 11.18 4.97 6.58
CA GLU A 128 11.48 6.00 7.56
C GLU A 128 10.76 5.65 8.86
N ASN A 129 11.48 5.69 9.98
CA ASN A 129 10.91 5.43 11.30
C ASN A 129 11.70 6.16 12.38
N LYS A 130 11.00 6.91 13.23
CA LYS A 130 11.55 7.51 14.46
C LYS A 130 10.94 6.93 15.73
N GLU A 131 10.06 5.94 15.60
CA GLU A 131 9.50 5.17 16.71
C GLU A 131 10.51 4.13 17.24
N SER A 132 10.08 3.35 18.23
CA SER A 132 10.78 2.16 18.68
C SER A 132 11.22 1.26 17.52
N SER A 133 12.48 0.81 17.52
CA SER A 133 13.01 -0.15 16.54
C SER A 133 12.23 -1.48 16.48
N LYS A 134 11.42 -1.78 17.49
CA LYS A 134 10.52 -2.94 17.50
C LYS A 134 9.51 -2.92 16.34
N VAL A 135 9.12 -1.76 15.81
CA VAL A 135 8.17 -1.70 14.68
C VAL A 135 8.80 -2.11 13.35
N THR A 136 10.13 -2.03 13.26
CA THR A 136 10.93 -2.50 12.11
C THR A 136 11.38 -3.95 12.26
N ASP A 137 11.00 -4.64 13.34
CA ASP A 137 11.40 -6.03 13.57
C ASP A 137 10.84 -6.95 12.46
N PRO A 138 11.68 -7.78 11.81
CA PRO A 138 11.22 -8.65 10.73
C PRO A 138 10.15 -9.66 11.15
N THR A 139 10.18 -10.15 12.39
CA THR A 139 9.16 -11.10 12.91
C THR A 139 7.84 -10.38 13.09
N PHE A 140 7.87 -9.16 13.62
CA PHE A 140 6.70 -8.29 13.70
C PHE A 140 6.11 -8.02 12.31
N LEU A 141 6.91 -7.64 11.31
CA LEU A 141 6.40 -7.32 9.98
C LEU A 141 5.90 -8.55 9.20
N LYS A 142 6.54 -9.72 9.37
CA LYS A 142 6.12 -10.97 8.73
C LYS A 142 4.72 -11.42 9.13
N GLN A 143 4.20 -10.98 10.27
CA GLN A 143 2.83 -11.32 10.68
C GLN A 143 1.77 -10.81 9.71
N PHE A 144 2.09 -9.82 8.86
CA PHE A 144 1.17 -9.25 7.90
C PHE A 144 1.13 -10.04 6.57
N GLU A 145 2.14 -10.87 6.29
CA GLU A 145 2.21 -11.64 5.05
C GLU A 145 1.04 -12.65 4.94
N GLY A 146 0.45 -12.72 3.76
CA GLY A 146 -0.70 -13.56 3.45
C GLY A 146 -2.05 -13.05 3.96
N LYS A 147 -2.08 -11.96 4.74
CA LYS A 147 -3.34 -11.39 5.27
C LYS A 147 -4.12 -10.64 4.21
N ARG A 148 -5.44 -10.61 4.37
CA ARG A 148 -6.40 -9.80 3.63
C ARG A 148 -6.99 -8.72 4.52
N ALA A 149 -7.69 -7.73 3.93
CA ALA A 149 -8.37 -6.68 4.70
C ALA A 149 -9.37 -7.24 5.74
N SER A 150 -9.95 -8.41 5.46
CA SER A 150 -10.90 -9.09 6.35
C SER A 150 -10.25 -9.78 7.55
N ASP A 151 -8.94 -9.97 7.53
CA ASP A 151 -8.27 -10.79 8.54
C ASP A 151 -7.96 -9.97 9.79
N LEU A 152 -8.21 -10.55 10.95
CA LEU A 152 -7.83 -9.94 12.23
C LEU A 152 -6.30 -9.86 12.35
N PHE A 153 -5.80 -8.72 12.81
CA PHE A 153 -4.38 -8.52 13.13
C PHE A 153 -4.13 -8.85 14.59
N LYS A 154 -3.01 -9.51 14.89
CA LYS A 154 -2.60 -9.74 16.27
C LYS A 154 -2.07 -8.41 16.81
N THR A 155 -2.84 -7.77 17.68
CA THR A 155 -2.33 -6.69 18.52
C THR A 155 -1.76 -7.35 19.77
N GLY A 156 -0.45 -7.21 19.98
CA GLY A 156 0.18 -7.58 21.25
C GLY A 156 -0.33 -6.70 22.38
#